data_AF-A0A0G1WES1-F1
#
_entry.id   AF-A0A0G1WES1-F1
#
_cell.length_a   1.000
_cell.length_b   1.000
_cell.length_c   1.000
_cell.angle_alpha   90.00
_cell.angle_beta   90.00
_cell.angle_gamma   90.00
#
_symmetry.space_group_name_H-M   'P 1'
#
loop_
_entity.id
_entity.type
_entity.pdbx_description
1 polymer ?
#
loop_
_entity_poly.entity_id
_entity_poly.type
_entity_poly.pdbx_seq_one_letter_code
_entity_poly.pdbx_strand_id
1 'polypeptide(L)'
;MSRKQFRQHAVKSSRNIAITTAVALLATALIGISVSSDPIAGLKSFIYILNGALIFPVAYSILSDRQHVRLFMYSVLIGGIMALIIGYSQLILAYLTTDGGLWSYWAHRWSYIFYGDDLSRIVLNANTWFSYYPDQPPTLRMFSTFTDAHAFGLYALFAMVPLVWHVIRRSDKAPVLSDDDDHIGNIGWTWTLIAFFLFSVILSGTRGLWLGIAGPILFFAFLFFFNFLKKNSHAITLAKVGLVFIILIPISSLFLAIPQFQFRSEFDSFKTFKRFSTVTDIDELSNKSRIAIWQAAIQSIGKHPMLGVGLGNFPVVLEQNVKDAKAGSSAHNLYLNIATEMGLPALILVGFLLLILARIAIRMIHLNSRYTTSLTLAVALSLVWAFTYSIFDIALLDARVFIVVLSMIALLCAQRRRESPVKT
;
A
#
# COMPACT_ATOMS: atom_id res chain seq x y z
N MET A 1 0.79 -36.98 22.24
CA MET A 1 0.97 -35.50 22.20
C MET A 1 -0.41 -34.85 22.18
N SER A 2 -0.75 -33.95 23.12
CA SER A 2 -2.11 -33.37 23.16
C SER A 2 -2.32 -32.37 22.01
N ARG A 3 -3.57 -32.19 21.53
CA ARG A 3 -3.92 -31.16 20.51
C ARG A 3 -3.39 -29.75 20.86
N LYS A 4 -3.21 -29.45 22.16
CA LYS A 4 -2.62 -28.19 22.65
C LYS A 4 -1.09 -28.12 22.42
N GLN A 5 -0.36 -29.20 22.70
CA GLN A 5 1.09 -29.26 22.46
C GLN A 5 1.44 -29.17 20.96
N PHE A 6 0.66 -29.82 20.09
CA PHE A 6 0.82 -29.70 18.64
C PHE A 6 0.59 -28.26 18.16
N ARG A 7 -0.44 -27.58 18.69
CA ARG A 7 -0.73 -26.17 18.37
C ARG A 7 0.39 -25.22 18.80
N GLN A 8 1.00 -25.43 19.97
CA GLN A 8 2.13 -24.60 20.46
C GLN A 8 3.42 -24.85 19.68
N HIS A 9 3.73 -26.10 19.33
CA HIS A 9 4.90 -26.43 18.52
C HIS A 9 4.79 -25.84 17.10
N ALA A 10 3.61 -25.93 16.50
CA ALA A 10 3.33 -25.29 15.21
C ALA A 10 3.46 -23.76 15.27
N VAL A 11 3.28 -23.13 16.44
CA VAL A 11 3.38 -21.66 16.62
C VAL A 11 4.83 -21.18 16.66
N LYS A 12 5.66 -21.82 17.48
CA LYS A 12 7.09 -21.50 17.54
C LYS A 12 7.75 -21.75 16.18
N SER A 13 7.33 -22.82 15.51
CA SER A 13 7.76 -23.16 14.14
C SER A 13 7.41 -22.06 13.12
N SER A 14 6.15 -21.58 13.03
CA SER A 14 5.80 -20.58 12.00
C SER A 14 6.55 -19.24 12.15
N ARG A 15 6.78 -18.79 13.39
CA ARG A 15 7.49 -17.53 13.65
C ARG A 15 8.96 -17.64 13.29
N ASN A 16 9.61 -18.73 13.70
CA ASN A 16 11.00 -18.98 13.36
C ASN A 16 11.17 -19.08 11.85
N ILE A 17 10.24 -19.77 11.16
CA ILE A 17 10.22 -19.83 9.70
C ILE A 17 10.13 -18.42 9.09
N ALA A 18 9.20 -17.56 9.52
CA ALA A 18 9.07 -16.21 8.99
C ALA A 18 10.33 -15.36 9.16
N ILE A 19 10.96 -15.42 10.35
CA ILE A 19 12.22 -14.71 10.64
C ILE A 19 13.33 -15.27 9.76
N THR A 20 13.48 -16.59 9.67
CA THR A 20 14.48 -17.23 8.82
C THR A 20 14.28 -16.85 7.35
N THR A 21 13.05 -16.81 6.85
CA THR A 21 12.74 -16.37 5.48
C THR A 21 13.09 -14.90 5.26
N ALA A 22 12.77 -14.01 6.20
CA ALA A 22 13.12 -12.60 6.10
C ALA A 22 14.63 -12.36 6.14
N VAL A 23 15.35 -13.08 7.02
CA VAL A 23 16.82 -13.04 7.08
C VAL A 23 17.43 -13.59 5.79
N ALA A 24 16.88 -14.69 5.24
CA ALA A 24 17.32 -15.23 3.96
C ALA A 24 17.10 -14.23 2.82
N LEU A 25 15.98 -13.48 2.82
CA LEU A 25 15.70 -12.45 1.82
C LEU A 25 16.71 -11.29 1.90
N LEU A 26 17.04 -10.85 3.12
CA LEU A 26 18.08 -9.84 3.33
C LEU A 26 19.47 -10.37 2.93
N ALA A 27 19.76 -11.64 3.21
CA ALA A 27 21.01 -12.28 2.78
C ALA A 27 21.10 -12.34 1.24
N THR A 28 20.02 -12.69 0.54
CA THR A 28 20.00 -12.67 -0.94
C THR A 28 20.21 -11.25 -1.48
N ALA A 29 19.63 -10.24 -0.84
CA ALA A 29 19.86 -8.84 -1.22
C ALA A 29 21.34 -8.44 -1.07
N LEU A 30 21.95 -8.79 0.07
CA LEU A 30 23.34 -8.46 0.37
C LEU A 30 24.31 -9.21 -0.55
N ILE A 31 24.08 -10.50 -0.82
CA ILE A 31 24.89 -11.30 -1.75
C ILE A 31 24.78 -10.74 -3.18
N GLY A 32 23.58 -10.33 -3.60
CA GLY A 32 23.34 -9.72 -4.92
C GLY A 32 24.14 -8.44 -5.17
N ILE A 33 24.57 -7.71 -4.14
CA ILE A 33 25.42 -6.53 -4.30
C ILE A 33 26.79 -6.91 -4.90
N SER A 34 27.31 -8.11 -4.61
CA SER A 34 28.61 -8.56 -5.13
C SER A 34 28.66 -8.69 -6.67
N VAL A 35 27.50 -8.86 -7.31
CA VAL A 35 27.37 -8.98 -8.77
C VAL A 35 26.81 -7.71 -9.43
N SER A 36 26.62 -6.65 -8.65
CA SER A 36 26.01 -5.40 -9.12
C SER A 36 27.00 -4.53 -9.90
N SER A 37 26.48 -3.78 -10.88
CA SER A 37 27.30 -2.83 -11.66
C SER A 37 27.70 -1.61 -10.83
N ASP A 38 26.83 -1.16 -9.92
CA ASP A 38 27.12 -0.14 -8.92
C ASP A 38 26.86 -0.68 -7.49
N PRO A 39 27.91 -1.19 -6.83
CA PRO A 39 27.82 -1.70 -5.45
C PRO A 39 27.44 -0.64 -4.42
N ILE A 40 27.74 0.64 -4.68
CA ILE A 40 27.42 1.74 -3.75
C ILE A 40 25.91 2.01 -3.80
N ALA A 41 25.30 2.04 -4.98
CA ALA A 41 23.85 2.14 -5.14
C ALA A 41 23.13 0.95 -4.48
N GLY A 42 23.67 -0.26 -4.65
CA GLY A 42 23.14 -1.45 -4.01
C GLY A 42 23.25 -1.43 -2.49
N LEU A 43 24.38 -0.99 -1.94
CA LEU A 43 24.55 -0.84 -0.50
C LEU A 43 23.59 0.19 0.11
N LYS A 44 23.38 1.33 -0.56
CA LYS A 44 22.39 2.34 -0.11
C LYS A 44 20.98 1.76 -0.06
N SER A 45 20.58 1.04 -1.11
CA SER A 45 19.25 0.40 -1.19
C SER A 45 19.09 -0.69 -0.14
N PHE A 46 20.14 -1.46 0.13
CA PHE A 46 20.14 -2.48 1.19
C PHE A 46 19.98 -1.86 2.58
N ILE A 47 20.76 -0.82 2.89
CA ILE A 47 20.67 -0.10 4.16
C ILE A 47 19.26 0.48 4.34
N TYR A 48 18.67 1.02 3.28
CA TYR A 48 17.30 1.52 3.29
C TYR A 48 16.28 0.42 3.66
N ILE A 49 16.31 -0.72 2.97
CA ILE A 49 15.40 -1.85 3.26
C ILE A 49 15.64 -2.40 4.67
N LEU A 50 16.90 -2.55 5.07
CA LEU A 50 17.27 -3.05 6.40
C LEU A 50 16.72 -2.13 7.50
N ASN A 51 16.93 -0.82 7.38
CA ASN A 51 16.43 0.16 8.34
C ASN A 51 14.91 0.10 8.47
N GLY A 52 14.18 0.05 7.35
CA GLY A 52 12.74 -0.10 7.39
C GLY A 52 12.31 -1.44 8.00
N ALA A 53 12.99 -2.54 7.67
CA ALA A 53 12.70 -3.87 8.21
C ALA A 53 12.84 -3.95 9.73
N LEU A 54 13.72 -3.16 10.35
CA LEU A 54 13.88 -3.06 11.81
C LEU A 54 12.65 -2.49 12.54
N ILE A 55 11.74 -1.82 11.83
CA ILE A 55 10.45 -1.40 12.41
C ILE A 55 9.60 -2.62 12.80
N PHE A 56 9.67 -3.71 12.03
CA PHE A 56 8.86 -4.90 12.30
C PHE A 56 9.08 -5.50 13.70
N PRO A 57 10.31 -5.84 14.15
CA PRO A 57 10.52 -6.40 15.49
C PRO A 57 10.14 -5.43 16.62
N VAL A 58 10.36 -4.13 16.44
CA VAL A 58 9.98 -3.08 17.41
C VAL A 58 8.46 -3.01 17.52
N ALA A 59 7.75 -2.87 16.40
CA ALA A 59 6.30 -2.84 16.37
C ALA A 59 5.71 -4.16 16.90
N TYR A 60 6.30 -5.31 16.56
CA TYR A 60 5.83 -6.62 17.01
C TYR A 60 5.92 -6.80 18.53
N SER A 61 6.96 -6.25 19.18
CA SER A 61 7.12 -6.35 20.63
C SER A 61 6.10 -5.47 21.37
N ILE A 62 5.90 -4.25 20.88
CA ILE A 62 5.04 -3.23 21.49
C ILE A 62 3.56 -3.50 21.22
N LEU A 63 3.18 -3.87 19.99
CA LEU A 63 1.78 -4.05 19.56
C LEU A 63 1.14 -5.38 20.03
N SER A 64 1.69 -5.97 21.09
CA SER A 64 1.08 -7.09 21.80
C SER A 64 0.10 -6.64 22.91
N ASP A 65 0.25 -5.40 23.38
CA ASP A 65 -0.59 -4.78 24.40
C ASP A 65 -1.75 -3.94 23.80
N ARG A 66 -2.92 -3.96 24.43
CA ARG A 66 -4.14 -3.28 23.90
C ARG A 66 -4.01 -1.77 23.87
N GLN A 67 -3.38 -1.17 24.88
CA GLN A 67 -3.22 0.28 24.96
C GLN A 67 -2.29 0.76 23.84
N HIS A 68 -1.19 0.05 23.63
CA HIS A 68 -0.26 0.34 22.54
C HIS A 68 -0.89 0.15 21.14
N VAL A 69 -1.71 -0.89 20.94
CA VAL A 69 -2.46 -1.06 19.69
C VAL A 69 -3.40 0.13 19.45
N ARG A 70 -4.10 0.61 20.49
CA ARG A 70 -5.00 1.76 20.39
C ARG A 70 -4.24 3.03 20.03
N LEU A 71 -3.13 3.31 20.71
CA LEU A 71 -2.27 4.46 20.43
C LEU A 71 -1.73 4.42 19.00
N PHE A 72 -1.23 3.25 18.56
CA PHE A 72 -0.78 3.06 17.18
C PHE A 72 -1.89 3.34 16.16
N MET A 73 -3.09 2.81 16.37
CA MET A 73 -4.24 3.05 15.50
C MET A 73 -4.61 4.53 15.43
N TYR A 74 -4.57 5.25 16.56
CA TYR A 74 -4.80 6.69 16.57
C TYR A 74 -3.70 7.46 15.85
N SER A 75 -2.43 7.13 16.06
CA SER A 75 -1.32 7.79 15.37
C SER A 75 -1.41 7.62 13.85
N VAL A 76 -1.74 6.41 13.38
CA VAL A 76 -1.96 6.13 11.95
C VAL A 76 -3.14 6.94 11.41
N LEU A 77 -4.26 6.98 12.15
CA LEU A 77 -5.44 7.73 11.73
C LEU A 77 -5.20 9.25 11.70
N ILE A 78 -4.55 9.81 12.72
CA ILE A 78 -4.24 11.24 12.80
C ILE A 78 -3.30 11.65 11.67
N GLY A 79 -2.22 10.89 11.44
CA GLY A 79 -1.32 11.12 10.31
C GLY A 79 -2.05 11.04 8.96
N GLY A 80 -2.97 10.08 8.84
CA GLY A 80 -3.90 9.95 7.73
C GLY A 80 -4.78 11.18 7.49
N ILE A 81 -5.45 11.65 8.54
CA ILE A 81 -6.34 12.82 8.48
C ILE A 81 -5.54 14.07 8.12
N MET A 82 -4.35 14.26 8.68
CA MET A 82 -3.47 15.37 8.30
C MET A 82 -3.10 15.30 6.80
N ALA A 83 -2.73 14.11 6.32
CA ALA A 83 -2.44 13.90 4.91
C ALA A 83 -3.66 14.16 4.02
N LEU A 84 -4.87 13.77 4.44
CA LEU A 84 -6.12 14.08 3.73
C LEU A 84 -6.37 15.58 3.66
N ILE A 85 -6.30 16.28 4.79
CA ILE A 85 -6.54 17.74 4.86
C ILE A 85 -5.60 18.45 3.90
N ILE A 86 -4.30 18.13 3.94
CA ILE A 86 -3.31 18.75 3.05
C ILE A 86 -3.59 18.39 1.59
N GLY A 87 -3.92 17.13 1.28
CA GLY A 87 -4.19 16.69 -0.10
C GLY A 87 -5.48 17.27 -0.68
N TYR A 88 -6.54 17.42 0.11
CA TYR A 88 -7.78 18.05 -0.36
C TYR A 88 -7.58 19.55 -0.53
N SER A 89 -6.84 20.19 0.37
CA SER A 89 -6.45 21.60 0.23
C SER A 89 -5.62 21.81 -1.04
N GLN A 90 -4.64 20.95 -1.30
CA GLN A 90 -3.85 20.94 -2.53
C GLN A 90 -4.75 20.89 -3.77
N LEU A 91 -5.72 19.98 -3.78
CA LEU A 91 -6.60 19.78 -4.93
C LEU A 91 -7.59 20.94 -5.11
N ILE A 92 -8.15 21.46 -4.02
CA ILE A 92 -9.03 22.64 -4.05
C ILE A 92 -8.28 23.86 -4.60
N LEU A 93 -7.05 24.10 -4.13
CA LEU A 93 -6.21 25.19 -4.64
C LEU A 93 -5.95 25.05 -6.14
N ALA A 94 -5.85 23.83 -6.67
CA ALA A 94 -5.69 23.61 -8.11
C ALA A 94 -6.91 24.06 -8.93
N TYR A 95 -8.12 24.09 -8.36
CA TYR A 95 -9.30 24.65 -9.04
C TYR A 95 -9.40 26.17 -8.92
N LEU A 96 -8.81 26.77 -7.89
CA LEU A 96 -8.93 28.20 -7.60
C LEU A 96 -7.84 29.04 -8.26
N THR A 97 -6.76 28.44 -8.73
CA THR A 97 -5.59 29.14 -9.28
C THR A 97 -5.58 29.09 -10.81
N THR A 98 -5.00 30.11 -11.46
CA THR A 98 -4.64 30.10 -12.88
C THR A 98 -3.14 29.75 -12.99
N ASP A 99 -2.78 28.85 -13.90
CA ASP A 99 -1.40 28.52 -14.30
C ASP A 99 -0.54 27.69 -13.32
N GLY A 100 0.59 27.22 -13.87
CA GLY A 100 1.59 26.35 -13.24
C GLY A 100 2.33 26.88 -12.01
N GLY A 101 1.92 28.04 -11.49
CA GLY A 101 2.46 28.62 -10.26
C GLY A 101 2.19 27.74 -9.04
N LEU A 102 1.03 27.09 -8.94
CA LEU A 102 0.71 26.23 -7.78
C LEU A 102 1.63 25.01 -7.72
N TRP A 103 1.76 24.25 -8.82
CA TRP A 103 2.60 23.04 -8.79
C TRP A 103 4.08 23.40 -8.68
N SER A 104 4.53 24.48 -9.34
CA SER A 104 5.90 24.96 -9.23
C SER A 104 6.19 25.44 -7.80
N TYR A 105 5.27 26.18 -7.17
CA TYR A 105 5.39 26.59 -5.78
C TYR A 105 5.41 25.38 -4.84
N TRP A 106 4.54 24.39 -5.08
CA TRP A 106 4.52 23.15 -4.30
C TRP A 106 5.86 22.43 -4.41
N ALA A 107 6.40 22.32 -5.61
CA ALA A 107 7.67 21.66 -5.84
C ALA A 107 8.89 22.40 -5.25
N HIS A 108 8.94 23.73 -5.37
CA HIS A 108 10.11 24.50 -4.94
C HIS A 108 10.07 24.88 -3.45
N ARG A 109 8.90 24.90 -2.82
CA ARG A 109 8.75 25.29 -1.41
C ARG A 109 8.34 24.11 -0.54
N TRP A 110 7.21 23.48 -0.86
CA TRP A 110 6.65 22.42 -0.01
C TRP A 110 7.45 21.13 -0.08
N SER A 111 7.76 20.66 -1.29
CA SER A 111 8.57 19.45 -1.49
C SER A 111 9.96 19.60 -0.86
N TYR A 112 10.58 20.78 -0.98
CA TYR A 112 11.87 21.06 -0.36
C TYR A 112 11.84 20.89 1.17
N ILE A 113 10.81 21.41 1.84
CA ILE A 113 10.64 21.29 3.30
C ILE A 113 10.51 19.82 3.74
N PHE A 114 9.82 19.00 2.95
CA PHE A 114 9.54 17.61 3.33
C PHE A 114 10.59 16.59 2.86
N TYR A 115 11.32 16.88 1.77
CA TYR A 115 12.18 15.90 1.09
C TYR A 115 13.64 16.35 0.94
N GLY A 116 13.94 17.63 1.13
CA GLY A 116 15.24 18.22 0.81
C GLY A 116 15.44 18.49 -0.69
N ASP A 117 16.59 19.07 -1.04
CA ASP A 117 16.88 19.57 -2.41
C ASP A 117 16.93 18.43 -3.44
N ASP A 118 17.74 17.41 -3.19
CA ASP A 118 17.99 16.33 -4.14
C ASP A 118 16.70 15.59 -4.53
N LEU A 119 15.91 15.18 -3.54
CA LEU A 119 14.67 14.46 -3.77
C LEU A 119 13.59 15.36 -4.41
N SER A 120 13.60 16.67 -4.10
CA SER A 120 12.70 17.62 -4.77
C SER A 120 13.03 17.77 -6.26
N ARG A 121 14.31 17.81 -6.64
CA ARG A 121 14.75 17.83 -8.05
C ARG A 121 14.35 16.55 -8.79
N ILE A 122 14.50 15.40 -8.13
CA ILE A 122 14.10 14.09 -8.66
C ILE A 122 12.59 14.07 -8.95
N VAL A 123 11.78 14.48 -7.98
CA VAL A 123 10.32 14.51 -8.12
C VAL A 123 9.87 15.51 -9.18
N LEU A 124 10.55 16.65 -9.31
CA LEU A 124 10.31 17.64 -10.37
C LEU A 124 10.55 17.07 -11.77
N ASN A 125 11.59 16.26 -11.94
CA ASN A 125 11.95 15.71 -13.24
C ASN A 125 11.10 14.49 -13.63
N ALA A 126 10.76 13.62 -12.69
CA ALA A 126 9.93 12.43 -12.94
C ALA A 126 8.42 12.74 -12.93
N ASN A 127 8.01 13.83 -12.29
CA ASN A 127 6.66 14.36 -12.05
C ASN A 127 5.50 13.41 -12.38
N THR A 128 5.15 12.58 -11.40
CA THR A 128 3.99 11.66 -11.44
C THR A 128 2.71 12.30 -10.90
N TRP A 129 2.73 13.61 -10.61
CA TRP A 129 1.62 14.32 -9.98
C TRP A 129 0.47 14.59 -10.95
N PHE A 130 0.69 14.43 -12.26
CA PHE A 130 -0.33 14.69 -13.27
C PHE A 130 -0.84 13.41 -13.94
N SER A 131 -2.13 13.42 -14.25
CA SER A 131 -2.77 12.48 -15.17
C SER A 131 -2.83 13.10 -16.54
N TYR A 132 -2.22 12.45 -17.53
CA TYR A 132 -2.24 12.88 -18.92
C TYR A 132 -3.34 12.16 -19.71
N TYR A 133 -3.87 12.86 -20.71
CA TYR A 133 -4.94 12.41 -21.60
C TYR A 133 -4.60 12.85 -23.03
N PRO A 134 -4.91 12.07 -24.07
CA PRO A 134 -4.59 12.44 -25.45
C PRO A 134 -5.20 13.77 -25.90
N ASP A 135 -6.47 14.00 -25.56
CA ASP A 135 -7.27 15.12 -26.10
C ASP A 135 -7.70 16.13 -25.03
N GLN A 136 -7.08 16.12 -23.84
CA GLN A 136 -7.49 16.97 -22.71
C GLN A 136 -6.29 17.46 -21.90
N PRO A 137 -6.39 18.64 -21.25
CA PRO A 137 -5.32 19.12 -20.38
C PRO A 137 -5.09 18.15 -19.20
N PRO A 138 -3.85 18.06 -18.71
CA PRO A 138 -3.53 17.18 -17.61
C PRO A 138 -4.25 17.61 -16.33
N THR A 139 -4.67 16.64 -15.54
CA THR A 139 -5.27 16.91 -14.22
C THR A 139 -4.29 16.59 -13.11
N LEU A 140 -4.18 17.48 -12.14
CA LEU A 140 -3.45 17.25 -10.90
C LEU A 140 -4.11 16.10 -10.12
N ARG A 141 -3.29 15.13 -9.75
CA ARG A 141 -3.64 14.04 -8.85
C ARG A 141 -3.48 14.51 -7.41
N MET A 142 -4.20 13.89 -6.50
CA MET A 142 -3.99 14.10 -5.07
C MET A 142 -2.73 13.36 -4.63
N PHE A 143 -1.73 14.07 -4.12
CA PHE A 143 -0.50 13.47 -3.58
C PHE A 143 -0.08 14.03 -2.21
N SER A 144 -0.73 15.11 -1.74
CA SER A 144 -0.52 15.66 -0.41
C SER A 144 0.98 15.98 -0.15
N THR A 145 1.55 15.47 0.93
CA THR A 145 2.96 15.61 1.30
C THR A 145 3.81 14.42 0.85
N PHE A 146 3.39 13.62 -0.14
CA PHE A 146 4.15 12.48 -0.66
C PHE A 146 4.89 12.84 -1.95
N THR A 147 5.99 12.15 -2.20
CA THR A 147 6.83 12.34 -3.40
C THR A 147 6.05 12.04 -4.68
N ASP A 148 5.08 11.14 -4.60
CA ASP A 148 4.24 10.73 -5.72
C ASP A 148 2.82 10.35 -5.26
N ALA A 149 1.88 10.39 -6.19
CA ALA A 149 0.47 10.11 -5.91
C ALA A 149 0.21 8.61 -5.60
N HIS A 150 1.10 7.72 -6.04
CA HIS A 150 0.97 6.28 -5.82
C HIS A 150 1.22 5.92 -4.35
N ALA A 151 2.29 6.48 -3.76
CA ALA A 151 2.61 6.36 -2.34
C ALA A 151 1.53 7.00 -1.46
N PHE A 152 1.03 8.18 -1.83
CA PHE A 152 -0.09 8.82 -1.11
C PHE A 152 -1.34 7.93 -1.08
N GLY A 153 -1.79 7.43 -2.24
CA GLY A 153 -2.97 6.59 -2.32
C GLY A 153 -2.82 5.31 -1.48
N LEU A 154 -1.63 4.70 -1.51
CA LEU A 154 -1.34 3.50 -0.73
C LEU A 154 -1.28 3.79 0.78
N TYR A 155 -0.71 4.93 1.18
CA TYR A 155 -0.74 5.38 2.57
C TYR A 155 -2.17 5.67 3.06
N ALA A 156 -2.98 6.36 2.26
CA ALA A 156 -4.38 6.67 2.57
C ALA A 156 -5.21 5.39 2.80
N LEU A 157 -4.96 4.34 2.02
CA LEU A 157 -5.55 3.01 2.22
C LEU A 157 -5.22 2.45 3.62
N PHE A 158 -3.96 2.49 4.06
CA PHE A 158 -3.58 1.99 5.38
C PHE A 158 -4.02 2.91 6.52
N ALA A 159 -4.05 4.21 6.29
CA ALA A 159 -4.53 5.20 7.24
C ALA A 159 -6.02 5.01 7.61
N MET A 160 -6.80 4.41 6.72
CA MET A 160 -8.21 4.08 6.91
C MET A 160 -8.44 2.81 7.76
N VAL A 161 -7.43 1.95 7.95
CA VAL A 161 -7.56 0.67 8.70
C VAL A 161 -8.24 0.83 10.08
N PRO A 162 -7.91 1.84 10.91
CA PRO A 162 -8.58 2.06 12.20
C PRO A 162 -10.10 2.28 12.06
N LEU A 163 -10.55 2.99 11.02
CA LEU A 163 -11.96 3.28 10.76
C LEU A 163 -12.70 2.02 10.28
N VAL A 164 -12.09 1.27 9.35
CA VAL A 164 -12.64 0.01 8.85
C VAL A 164 -12.74 -1.01 9.99
N TRP A 165 -11.72 -1.08 10.84
CA TRP A 165 -11.75 -1.90 12.04
C TRP A 165 -12.91 -1.49 12.96
N HIS A 166 -13.12 -0.20 13.19
CA HIS A 166 -14.22 0.32 14.02
C HIS A 166 -15.60 -0.10 13.50
N VAL A 167 -15.88 0.09 12.19
CA VAL A 167 -17.20 -0.27 11.62
C VAL A 167 -17.45 -1.79 11.62
N ILE A 168 -16.42 -2.61 11.32
CA ILE A 168 -16.55 -4.08 11.39
C ILE A 168 -16.79 -4.51 12.84
N ARG A 169 -16.03 -3.94 13.80
CA ARG A 169 -16.21 -4.24 15.22
C ARG A 169 -17.63 -3.90 15.65
N ARG A 170 -18.19 -2.73 15.31
CA ARG A 170 -19.56 -2.32 15.69
C ARG A 170 -20.68 -3.09 14.97
N SER A 171 -20.43 -3.69 13.81
CA SER A 171 -21.44 -4.47 13.07
C SER A 171 -21.99 -5.69 13.83
N ASP A 172 -21.26 -6.16 14.84
CA ASP A 172 -21.70 -7.23 15.73
C ASP A 172 -22.69 -6.71 16.79
N LYS A 173 -23.98 -7.03 16.64
CA LYS A 173 -25.09 -6.66 17.55
C LYS A 173 -25.02 -7.27 18.98
N ALA A 174 -23.88 -7.83 19.40
CA ALA A 174 -23.77 -8.38 20.76
C ALA A 174 -23.75 -7.22 21.78
N PRO A 175 -24.51 -7.32 22.90
CA PRO A 175 -24.55 -6.29 23.91
C PRO A 175 -23.12 -6.02 24.41
N VAL A 176 -22.75 -4.74 24.39
CA VAL A 176 -21.46 -4.26 24.88
C VAL A 176 -21.50 -4.42 26.40
N LEU A 177 -20.82 -5.43 26.95
CA LEU A 177 -20.78 -5.70 28.39
C LEU A 177 -19.83 -4.76 29.17
N SER A 178 -19.25 -3.75 28.51
CA SER A 178 -18.38 -2.77 29.17
C SER A 178 -18.40 -1.46 28.39
N ASP A 179 -19.12 -0.46 28.92
CA ASP A 179 -19.25 0.90 28.38
C ASP A 179 -17.91 1.68 28.30
N ASP A 180 -16.84 1.22 28.97
CA ASP A 180 -15.59 1.98 29.10
C ASP A 180 -14.71 2.05 27.82
N ASP A 181 -15.07 1.32 26.76
CA ASP A 181 -14.25 1.21 25.54
C ASP A 181 -14.85 1.95 24.32
N ASP A 182 -16.00 2.61 24.48
CA ASP A 182 -16.87 3.06 23.38
C ASP A 182 -16.84 4.57 23.08
N HIS A 183 -15.80 5.29 23.52
CA HIS A 183 -15.55 6.69 23.13
C HIS A 183 -15.20 6.89 21.64
N ILE A 184 -15.22 5.83 20.82
CA ILE A 184 -15.04 5.97 19.38
C ILE A 184 -16.34 6.56 18.82
N GLY A 185 -16.24 7.77 18.28
CA GLY A 185 -17.34 8.69 17.99
C GLY A 185 -18.48 8.15 17.11
N ASN A 186 -19.40 9.04 16.75
CA ASN A 186 -20.59 8.71 15.97
C ASN A 186 -20.24 7.86 14.73
N ILE A 187 -20.89 6.69 14.59
CA ILE A 187 -20.67 5.75 13.48
C ILE A 187 -20.88 6.41 12.12
N GLY A 188 -21.77 7.41 12.03
CA GLY A 188 -21.98 8.23 10.83
C GLY A 188 -20.71 8.97 10.42
N TRP A 189 -20.06 9.66 11.37
CA TRP A 189 -18.79 10.34 11.11
C TRP A 189 -17.68 9.38 10.69
N THR A 190 -17.67 8.14 11.22
CA THR A 190 -16.71 7.12 10.77
C THR A 190 -16.93 6.76 9.30
N TRP A 191 -18.17 6.57 8.87
CA TRP A 191 -18.48 6.29 7.46
C TRP A 191 -18.14 7.47 6.55
N THR A 192 -18.39 8.70 7.00
CA THR A 192 -17.97 9.91 6.27
C THR A 192 -16.45 9.93 6.08
N LEU A 193 -15.67 9.69 7.14
CA LEU A 193 -14.20 9.64 7.03
C LEU A 193 -13.72 8.50 6.12
N ILE A 194 -14.34 7.31 6.19
CA ILE A 194 -14.06 6.20 5.26
C ILE A 194 -14.29 6.67 3.81
N ALA A 195 -15.41 7.35 3.54
CA ALA A 195 -15.70 7.87 2.20
C ALA A 195 -14.65 8.89 1.74
N PHE A 196 -14.17 9.79 2.60
CA PHE A 196 -13.07 10.71 2.27
C PHE A 196 -11.76 9.98 1.99
N PHE A 197 -11.39 8.97 2.77
CA PHE A 197 -10.19 8.17 2.47
C PHE A 197 -10.33 7.43 1.14
N LEU A 198 -11.44 6.73 0.90
CA LEU A 198 -11.71 6.03 -0.36
C LEU A 198 -11.72 7.00 -1.55
N PHE A 199 -12.31 8.19 -1.38
CA PHE A 199 -12.32 9.21 -2.42
C PHE A 199 -10.92 9.74 -2.71
N SER A 200 -10.08 9.93 -1.68
CA SER A 200 -8.67 10.29 -1.86
C SER A 200 -7.85 9.22 -2.61
N VAL A 201 -8.13 7.92 -2.36
CA VAL A 201 -7.53 6.82 -3.11
C VAL A 201 -7.93 6.90 -4.58
N ILE A 202 -9.17 7.29 -4.88
CA ILE A 202 -9.61 7.54 -6.26
C ILE A 202 -8.91 8.76 -6.85
N LEU A 203 -8.94 9.91 -6.16
CA LEU A 203 -8.36 11.16 -6.61
C LEU A 203 -6.82 11.16 -6.71
N SER A 204 -6.15 10.19 -6.09
CA SER A 204 -4.73 9.91 -6.34
C SER A 204 -4.45 9.52 -7.81
N GLY A 205 -5.48 9.19 -8.59
CA GLY A 205 -5.37 8.97 -10.04
C GLY A 205 -4.59 7.71 -10.43
N THR A 206 -4.24 6.85 -9.47
CA THR A 206 -3.52 5.61 -9.72
C THR A 206 -4.48 4.46 -10.06
N ARG A 207 -4.57 4.17 -11.36
CA ARG A 207 -5.39 3.09 -11.93
C ARG A 207 -5.10 1.75 -11.25
N GLY A 208 -3.84 1.50 -10.89
CA GLY A 208 -3.44 0.30 -10.18
C GLY A 208 -4.15 0.12 -8.85
N LEU A 209 -4.34 1.18 -8.05
CA LEU A 209 -5.07 1.04 -6.77
C LEU A 209 -6.55 0.77 -7.03
N TRP A 210 -7.14 1.35 -8.09
CA TRP A 210 -8.54 1.08 -8.41
C TRP A 210 -8.76 -0.38 -8.80
N LEU A 211 -7.88 -0.95 -9.62
CA LEU A 211 -7.90 -2.37 -9.99
C LEU A 211 -7.49 -3.28 -8.83
N GLY A 212 -6.62 -2.79 -7.94
CA GLY A 212 -6.14 -3.50 -6.77
C GLY A 212 -7.25 -3.97 -5.83
N ILE A 213 -8.44 -3.32 -5.88
CA ILE A 213 -9.62 -3.75 -5.12
C ILE A 213 -10.10 -5.18 -5.48
N ALA A 214 -9.73 -5.67 -6.67
CA ALA A 214 -9.98 -7.06 -7.06
C ALA A 214 -9.37 -8.05 -6.06
N GLY A 215 -8.20 -7.74 -5.49
CA GLY A 215 -7.55 -8.57 -4.47
C GLY A 215 -8.44 -8.78 -3.23
N PRO A 216 -8.83 -7.70 -2.51
CA PRO A 216 -9.75 -7.77 -1.39
C PRO A 216 -11.08 -8.45 -1.74
N ILE A 217 -11.65 -8.20 -2.92
CA ILE A 217 -12.91 -8.83 -3.36
C ILE A 217 -12.72 -10.35 -3.49
N LEU A 218 -11.66 -10.80 -4.17
CA LEU A 218 -11.36 -12.23 -4.34
C LEU A 218 -11.03 -12.90 -3.01
N PHE A 219 -10.24 -12.24 -2.16
CA PHE A 219 -9.93 -12.75 -0.83
C PHE A 219 -11.17 -12.83 0.05
N PHE A 220 -12.04 -11.82 0.00
CA PHE A 220 -13.31 -11.82 0.71
C PHE A 220 -14.25 -12.92 0.20
N ALA A 221 -14.38 -13.08 -1.12
CA ALA A 221 -15.16 -14.16 -1.74
C ALA A 221 -14.62 -15.54 -1.33
N PHE A 222 -13.29 -15.70 -1.27
CA PHE A 222 -12.64 -16.90 -0.73
C PHE A 222 -13.02 -17.13 0.75
N LEU A 223 -12.92 -16.11 1.60
CA LEU A 223 -13.31 -16.22 3.02
C LEU A 223 -14.80 -16.57 3.19
N PHE A 224 -15.66 -16.04 2.33
CA PHE A 224 -17.10 -16.32 2.33
C PHE A 224 -17.39 -17.75 1.84
N PHE A 225 -16.85 -18.14 0.68
CA PHE A 225 -17.07 -19.45 0.07
C PHE A 225 -16.61 -20.61 0.97
N PHE A 226 -15.45 -20.46 1.62
CA PHE A 226 -14.93 -21.47 2.55
C PHE A 226 -15.48 -21.32 3.98
N ASN A 227 -16.53 -20.51 4.20
CA ASN A 227 -17.18 -20.29 5.50
C ASN A 227 -16.21 -19.88 6.62
N PHE A 228 -15.14 -19.15 6.28
CA PHE A 228 -14.22 -18.57 7.25
C PHE A 228 -14.84 -17.36 7.97
N LEU A 229 -15.80 -16.68 7.34
CA LEU A 229 -16.61 -15.65 7.97
C LEU A 229 -17.81 -16.27 8.67
N LYS A 230 -17.74 -16.40 10.00
CA LYS A 230 -18.84 -16.99 10.79
C LYS A 230 -20.05 -16.08 10.97
N LYS A 231 -19.90 -14.78 10.67
CA LYS A 231 -20.95 -13.78 10.89
C LYS A 231 -21.26 -13.01 9.61
N ASN A 232 -22.53 -13.01 9.21
CA ASN A 232 -23.01 -12.26 8.05
C ASN A 232 -22.85 -10.74 8.23
N SER A 233 -22.80 -10.22 9.47
CA SER A 233 -22.61 -8.78 9.75
C SER A 233 -21.28 -8.24 9.22
N HIS A 234 -20.18 -9.00 9.36
CA HIS A 234 -18.87 -8.60 8.85
C HIS A 234 -18.88 -8.56 7.32
N ALA A 235 -19.51 -9.57 6.71
CA ALA A 235 -19.65 -9.66 5.27
C ALA A 235 -20.42 -8.47 4.68
N ILE A 236 -21.58 -8.13 5.27
CA ILE A 236 -22.38 -6.98 4.86
C ILE A 236 -21.62 -5.67 5.04
N THR A 237 -20.88 -5.51 6.14
CA THR A 237 -20.14 -4.27 6.41
C THR A 237 -19.00 -4.07 5.40
N LEU A 238 -18.27 -5.13 5.07
CA LEU A 238 -17.22 -5.09 4.06
C LEU A 238 -17.79 -4.83 2.65
N ALA A 239 -18.91 -5.46 2.32
CA ALA A 239 -19.62 -5.19 1.08
C ALA A 239 -20.06 -3.71 0.97
N LYS A 240 -20.49 -3.09 2.07
CA LYS A 240 -20.79 -1.65 2.13
C LYS A 240 -19.56 -0.78 1.87
N VAL A 241 -18.40 -1.09 2.45
CA VAL A 241 -17.14 -0.36 2.15
C VAL A 241 -16.81 -0.44 0.65
N GLY A 242 -16.90 -1.64 0.07
CA GLY A 242 -16.70 -1.84 -1.37
C GLY A 242 -17.72 -1.08 -2.23
N LEU A 243 -19.00 -1.08 -1.84
CA LEU A 243 -20.05 -0.34 -2.53
C LEU A 243 -19.81 1.18 -2.48
N VAL A 244 -19.39 1.72 -1.32
CA VAL A 244 -19.01 3.13 -1.20
C VAL A 244 -17.88 3.48 -2.17
N PHE A 245 -16.84 2.64 -2.26
CA PHE A 245 -15.76 2.84 -3.23
C PHE A 245 -16.28 2.88 -4.67
N ILE A 246 -17.15 1.94 -5.06
CA ILE A 246 -17.75 1.88 -6.40
C ILE A 246 -18.59 3.13 -6.69
N ILE A 247 -19.41 3.58 -5.75
CA ILE A 247 -20.24 4.79 -5.89
C ILE A 247 -19.39 6.05 -6.02
N LEU A 248 -18.22 6.10 -5.36
CA LEU A 248 -17.33 7.26 -5.42
C LEU A 248 -16.61 7.38 -6.78
N ILE A 249 -16.53 6.33 -7.59
CA ILE A 249 -15.92 6.40 -8.94
C ILE A 249 -16.66 7.40 -9.85
N PRO A 250 -17.98 7.29 -10.12
CA PRO A 250 -18.68 8.28 -10.94
C PRO A 250 -18.70 9.67 -10.30
N ILE A 251 -18.75 9.76 -8.97
CA ILE A 251 -18.64 11.06 -8.25
C ILE A 251 -17.30 11.72 -8.52
N SER A 252 -16.21 10.94 -8.57
CA SER A 252 -14.89 11.47 -8.93
C SER A 252 -14.83 11.98 -10.37
N SER A 253 -15.55 11.35 -11.31
CA SER A 253 -15.61 11.84 -12.68
C SER A 253 -16.26 13.21 -12.74
N LEU A 254 -17.36 13.41 -12.02
CA LEU A 254 -18.04 14.71 -11.93
C LEU A 254 -17.15 15.77 -11.30
N PHE A 255 -16.42 15.39 -10.25
CA PHE A 255 -15.47 16.28 -9.58
C PHE A 255 -14.32 16.70 -10.51
N LEU A 256 -13.72 15.77 -11.25
CA LEU A 256 -12.59 16.02 -12.17
C LEU A 256 -13.02 16.56 -13.55
N ALA A 257 -14.33 16.58 -13.84
CA ALA A 257 -14.90 17.21 -15.03
C ALA A 257 -14.79 18.73 -14.98
N ILE A 258 -14.75 19.30 -13.76
CA ILE A 258 -14.45 20.71 -13.56
C ILE A 258 -13.00 20.95 -14.02
N PRO A 259 -12.74 21.94 -14.89
CA PRO A 259 -11.38 22.24 -15.31
C PRO A 259 -10.52 22.72 -14.14
N GLN A 260 -9.33 22.14 -13.99
CA GLN A 260 -8.32 22.61 -13.05
C GLN A 260 -7.47 23.71 -13.69
N PHE A 261 -6.82 24.52 -12.84
CA PHE A 261 -5.97 25.65 -13.21
C PHE A 261 -6.67 26.71 -14.07
N GLN A 262 -8.01 26.75 -14.01
CA GLN A 262 -8.87 27.56 -14.86
C GLN A 262 -8.60 27.41 -16.37
N PHE A 263 -8.00 26.28 -16.78
CA PHE A 263 -7.85 25.97 -18.19
C PHE A 263 -9.23 25.91 -18.84
N ARG A 264 -9.41 26.59 -19.98
CA ARG A 264 -10.62 26.40 -20.79
C ARG A 264 -10.53 25.02 -21.42
N SER A 265 -11.29 24.08 -20.88
CA SER A 265 -11.51 22.77 -21.48
C SER A 265 -13.00 22.46 -21.51
N GLU A 266 -13.41 21.62 -22.44
CA GLU A 266 -14.76 21.09 -22.46
C GLU A 266 -15.05 20.32 -21.16
N PHE A 267 -16.27 20.48 -20.66
CA PHE A 267 -16.75 19.74 -19.50
C PHE A 267 -16.95 18.27 -19.90
N ASP A 268 -16.22 17.36 -19.26
CA ASP A 268 -16.30 15.92 -19.53
C ASP A 268 -16.58 15.11 -18.26
N SER A 269 -17.86 14.79 -18.05
CA SER A 269 -18.34 14.01 -16.90
C SER A 269 -17.88 12.55 -16.89
N PHE A 270 -17.23 12.06 -17.94
CA PHE A 270 -16.74 10.68 -18.04
C PHE A 270 -15.22 10.56 -17.86
N LYS A 271 -14.52 11.63 -17.43
CA LYS A 271 -13.05 11.65 -17.34
C LYS A 271 -12.44 10.49 -16.53
N THR A 272 -12.95 10.17 -15.34
CA THR A 272 -12.44 9.00 -14.56
C THR A 272 -12.76 7.69 -15.27
N PHE A 273 -13.91 7.56 -15.92
CA PHE A 273 -14.29 6.36 -16.66
C PHE A 273 -13.41 6.14 -17.89
N LYS A 274 -13.13 7.19 -18.67
CA LYS A 274 -12.16 7.15 -19.79
C LYS A 274 -10.77 6.75 -19.28
N ARG A 275 -10.33 7.29 -18.15
CA ARG A 275 -9.08 6.87 -17.51
C ARG A 275 -9.12 5.41 -17.08
N PHE A 276 -10.25 4.93 -16.56
CA PHE A 276 -10.42 3.52 -16.21
C PHE A 276 -10.37 2.62 -17.46
N SER A 277 -11.00 3.00 -18.57
CA SER A 277 -10.99 2.20 -19.80
C SER A 277 -9.62 2.09 -20.45
N THR A 278 -8.76 3.10 -20.30
CA THR A 278 -7.36 3.02 -20.77
C THR A 278 -6.50 1.99 -20.04
N VAL A 279 -6.99 1.39 -18.95
CA VAL A 279 -6.28 0.28 -18.27
C VAL A 279 -6.00 -0.88 -19.22
N THR A 280 -6.96 -1.19 -20.10
CA THR A 280 -6.86 -2.32 -21.04
C THR A 280 -6.30 -1.91 -22.39
N ASP A 281 -5.99 -0.63 -22.58
CA ASP A 281 -5.45 -0.09 -23.82
C ASP A 281 -3.94 -0.26 -23.84
N ILE A 282 -3.47 -1.20 -24.65
CA ILE A 282 -2.05 -1.52 -24.80
C ILE A 282 -1.28 -0.43 -25.58
N ASP A 283 -1.99 0.37 -26.38
CA ASP A 283 -1.42 1.42 -27.21
C ASP A 283 -1.29 2.75 -26.45
N GLU A 284 -1.92 2.86 -25.28
CA GLU A 284 -1.71 3.99 -24.37
C GLU A 284 -0.23 4.09 -23.96
N LEU A 285 0.35 5.28 -24.11
CA LEU A 285 1.79 5.52 -23.98
C LEU A 285 2.37 4.97 -22.66
N SER A 286 1.66 5.17 -21.53
CA SER A 286 2.09 4.66 -20.23
C SER A 286 2.01 3.13 -20.12
N ASN A 287 1.11 2.46 -20.82
CA ASN A 287 1.03 1.00 -20.81
C ASN A 287 2.07 0.39 -21.75
N LYS A 288 2.26 0.97 -22.93
CA LYS A 288 3.28 0.58 -23.89
C LYS A 288 4.70 0.67 -23.29
N SER A 289 5.00 1.74 -22.55
CA SER A 289 6.28 1.89 -21.86
C SER A 289 6.49 0.81 -20.78
N ARG A 290 5.44 0.50 -20.00
CA ARG A 290 5.49 -0.58 -18.99
C ARG A 290 5.70 -1.95 -19.62
N ILE A 291 5.04 -2.24 -20.74
CA ILE A 291 5.23 -3.52 -21.47
C ILE A 291 6.69 -3.66 -21.92
N ALA A 292 7.27 -2.61 -22.50
CA ALA A 292 8.69 -2.62 -22.91
C ALA A 292 9.63 -2.83 -21.70
N ILE A 293 9.38 -2.14 -20.59
CA ILE A 293 10.13 -2.31 -19.33
C ILE A 293 9.99 -3.75 -18.81
N TRP A 294 8.80 -4.34 -18.84
CA TRP A 294 8.56 -5.72 -18.39
C TRP A 294 9.27 -6.74 -19.29
N GLN A 295 9.30 -6.51 -20.60
CA GLN A 295 10.06 -7.35 -21.52
C GLN A 295 11.56 -7.29 -21.21
N ALA A 296 12.12 -6.11 -20.99
CA ALA A 296 13.52 -5.95 -20.60
C ALA A 296 13.82 -6.63 -19.24
N ALA A 297 12.91 -6.47 -18.27
CA ALA A 297 13.01 -7.13 -16.96
C ALA A 297 13.01 -8.66 -17.07
N ILE A 298 12.12 -9.25 -17.88
CA ILE A 298 12.04 -10.70 -18.12
C ILE A 298 13.30 -11.20 -18.82
N GLN A 299 13.79 -10.49 -19.83
CA GLN A 299 15.04 -10.85 -20.51
C GLN A 299 16.24 -10.82 -19.54
N SER A 300 16.31 -9.81 -18.67
CA SER A 300 17.34 -9.71 -17.64
C SER A 300 17.24 -10.84 -16.61
N ILE A 301 16.04 -11.21 -16.17
CA ILE A 301 15.82 -12.38 -15.30
C ILE A 301 16.32 -13.66 -15.97
N GLY A 302 16.10 -13.82 -17.27
CA GLY A 302 16.62 -14.97 -18.04
C GLY A 302 18.15 -15.03 -18.08
N LYS A 303 18.83 -13.88 -18.10
CA LYS A 303 20.31 -13.78 -18.08
C LYS A 303 20.89 -13.95 -16.67
N HIS A 304 20.20 -13.45 -15.64
CA HIS A 304 20.66 -13.42 -14.25
C HIS A 304 19.64 -14.02 -13.26
N PRO A 305 19.21 -15.28 -13.42
CA PRO A 305 18.06 -15.83 -12.69
C PRO A 305 18.28 -15.98 -11.17
N MET A 306 19.53 -16.13 -10.72
CA MET A 306 19.84 -16.47 -9.33
C MET A 306 20.02 -15.25 -8.43
N LEU A 307 20.86 -14.31 -8.82
CA LEU A 307 21.21 -13.12 -8.01
C LEU A 307 20.64 -11.82 -8.57
N GLY A 308 20.05 -11.86 -9.77
CA GLY A 308 19.64 -10.65 -10.48
C GLY A 308 20.84 -9.77 -10.87
N VAL A 309 20.55 -8.50 -11.15
CA VAL A 309 21.57 -7.47 -11.43
C VAL A 309 22.08 -6.75 -10.18
N GLY A 310 21.64 -7.19 -8.99
CA GLY A 310 21.89 -6.57 -7.71
C GLY A 310 20.83 -5.53 -7.33
N LEU A 311 20.57 -5.41 -6.02
CA LEU A 311 19.60 -4.46 -5.47
C LEU A 311 19.95 -3.02 -5.89
N GLY A 312 18.96 -2.20 -6.23
CA GLY A 312 19.15 -0.80 -6.61
C GLY A 312 19.83 -0.58 -7.96
N ASN A 313 20.02 -1.64 -8.76
CA ASN A 313 20.67 -1.60 -10.07
C ASN A 313 19.69 -1.83 -11.24
N PHE A 314 18.37 -1.70 -11.01
CA PHE A 314 17.39 -1.75 -12.10
C PHE A 314 17.71 -0.85 -13.31
N PRO A 315 18.30 0.37 -13.19
CA PRO A 315 18.68 1.17 -14.36
C PRO A 315 19.54 0.46 -15.40
N VAL A 316 20.39 -0.50 -14.98
CA VAL A 316 21.24 -1.30 -15.88
C VAL A 316 20.40 -2.07 -16.90
N VAL A 317 19.21 -2.52 -16.49
CA VAL A 317 18.27 -3.29 -17.31
C VAL A 317 17.64 -2.42 -18.40
N LEU A 318 17.52 -1.13 -18.14
CA LEU A 318 16.97 -0.14 -19.07
C LEU A 318 18.06 0.56 -19.88
N GLU A 319 19.30 0.07 -19.83
CA GLU A 319 20.47 0.67 -20.49
C GLU A 319 20.72 2.13 -20.08
N GLN A 320 20.32 2.47 -18.84
CA GLN A 320 20.49 3.79 -18.27
C GLN A 320 21.71 3.81 -17.36
N ASN A 321 22.41 4.94 -17.32
CA ASN A 321 23.49 5.13 -16.37
C ASN A 321 22.91 5.18 -14.94
N VAL A 322 23.34 4.26 -14.07
CA VAL A 322 22.86 4.15 -12.68
C VAL A 322 23.04 5.46 -11.90
N LYS A 323 24.11 6.22 -12.19
CA LYS A 323 24.40 7.50 -11.53
C LYS A 323 23.46 8.64 -11.97
N ASP A 324 22.91 8.54 -13.17
CA ASP A 324 22.01 9.55 -13.75
C ASP A 324 20.55 9.15 -13.52
N ALA A 325 20.27 7.84 -13.43
CA ALA A 325 18.98 7.24 -13.13
C ALA A 325 18.62 7.23 -11.62
N LYS A 326 19.20 8.15 -10.84
CA LYS A 326 18.93 8.34 -9.39
C LYS A 326 17.45 8.54 -9.04
N ALA A 327 16.59 8.67 -10.04
CA ALA A 327 15.20 9.09 -9.98
C ALA A 327 14.25 8.08 -10.65
N GLY A 328 14.11 6.86 -10.10
CA GLY A 328 12.87 6.10 -10.30
C GLY A 328 12.81 5.08 -11.43
N SER A 329 13.94 4.63 -11.98
CA SER A 329 13.94 3.47 -12.88
C SER A 329 13.54 2.22 -12.11
N SER A 330 12.38 1.66 -12.46
CA SER A 330 11.85 0.46 -11.82
C SER A 330 11.04 -0.35 -12.83
N ALA A 331 10.70 -1.58 -12.45
CA ALA A 331 9.81 -2.39 -13.28
C ALA A 331 8.36 -1.87 -13.32
N HIS A 332 7.97 -0.88 -12.49
CA HIS A 332 6.55 -0.58 -12.22
C HIS A 332 5.72 -1.83 -11.90
N ASN A 333 6.37 -2.80 -11.25
CA ASN A 333 5.81 -4.07 -10.79
C ASN A 333 6.78 -4.60 -9.74
N LEU A 334 6.38 -4.61 -8.47
CA LEU A 334 7.24 -4.97 -7.37
C LEU A 334 7.84 -6.38 -7.52
N TYR A 335 7.07 -7.33 -8.06
CA TYR A 335 7.48 -8.72 -8.21
C TYR A 335 8.54 -8.88 -9.30
N LEU A 336 8.35 -8.23 -10.45
CA LEU A 336 9.38 -8.18 -11.50
C LEU A 336 10.61 -7.44 -11.01
N ASN A 337 10.44 -6.32 -10.30
CA ASN A 337 11.57 -5.57 -9.75
C ASN A 337 12.42 -6.44 -8.81
N ILE A 338 11.78 -7.16 -7.88
CA ILE A 338 12.48 -8.08 -6.96
C ILE A 338 13.19 -9.20 -7.73
N ALA A 339 12.52 -9.83 -8.71
CA ALA A 339 13.14 -10.90 -9.48
C ALA A 339 14.32 -10.41 -10.33
N THR A 340 14.22 -9.22 -10.92
CA THR A 340 15.28 -8.64 -11.73
C THR A 340 16.48 -8.19 -10.90
N GLU A 341 16.26 -7.57 -9.75
CA GLU A 341 17.34 -7.05 -8.91
C GLU A 341 17.95 -8.09 -7.96
N MET A 342 17.15 -9.03 -7.45
CA MET A 342 17.58 -9.99 -6.41
C MET A 342 17.45 -11.46 -6.83
N GLY A 343 16.97 -11.72 -8.04
CA GLY A 343 16.79 -13.07 -8.59
C GLY A 343 15.48 -13.77 -8.19
N LEU A 344 15.21 -14.90 -8.85
CA LEU A 344 14.04 -15.75 -8.58
C LEU A 344 14.02 -16.32 -7.15
N PRO A 345 15.15 -16.69 -6.50
CA PRO A 345 15.13 -17.11 -5.10
C PRO A 345 14.52 -16.06 -4.17
N ALA A 346 14.84 -14.78 -4.37
CA ALA A 346 14.26 -13.69 -3.58
C ALA A 346 12.73 -13.57 -3.80
N LEU A 347 12.27 -13.68 -5.05
CA LEU A 347 10.83 -13.67 -5.35
C LEU A 347 10.09 -14.84 -4.66
N ILE A 348 10.69 -16.03 -4.65
CA ILE A 348 10.14 -17.21 -3.95
C ILE A 348 10.04 -16.94 -2.44
N LEU A 349 11.07 -16.36 -1.83
CA LEU A 349 11.07 -16.00 -0.41
C LEU A 349 9.95 -14.99 -0.08
N VAL A 350 9.75 -13.99 -0.94
CA VAL A 350 8.63 -13.03 -0.80
C VAL A 350 7.28 -13.73 -0.91
N GLY A 351 7.09 -14.60 -1.92
CA GLY A 351 5.88 -15.42 -2.05
C GLY A 351 5.63 -16.26 -0.80
N PHE A 352 6.68 -16.85 -0.22
CA PHE A 352 6.57 -17.63 1.00
C PHE A 352 6.20 -16.78 2.24
N LEU A 353 6.73 -15.56 2.37
CA LEU A 353 6.30 -14.60 3.40
C LEU A 353 4.82 -14.27 3.25
N LEU A 354 4.34 -13.98 2.04
CA LEU A 354 2.92 -13.70 1.78
C LEU A 354 2.02 -14.89 2.15
N LEU A 355 2.45 -16.13 1.87
CA LEU A 355 1.73 -17.34 2.28
C LEU A 355 1.69 -17.50 3.81
N ILE A 356 2.77 -17.17 4.52
CA ILE A 356 2.79 -17.17 5.99
C ILE A 356 1.80 -16.13 6.54
N LEU A 357 1.78 -14.92 5.97
CA LEU A 357 0.86 -13.86 6.37
C LEU A 357 -0.61 -14.26 6.14
N ALA A 358 -0.93 -14.83 4.98
CA ALA A 358 -2.26 -15.34 4.69
C ALA A 358 -2.69 -16.42 5.69
N ARG A 359 -1.80 -17.38 6.01
CA ARG A 359 -2.07 -18.41 7.02
C ARG A 359 -2.29 -17.82 8.41
N ILE A 360 -1.53 -16.80 8.81
CA ILE A 360 -1.72 -16.09 10.07
C ILE A 360 -3.10 -15.42 10.08
N ALA A 361 -3.43 -14.64 9.05
CA ALA A 361 -4.71 -13.95 8.95
C ALA A 361 -5.90 -14.93 9.04
N ILE A 362 -5.89 -16.00 8.25
CA ILE A 362 -6.94 -17.03 8.29
C ILE A 362 -7.05 -17.62 9.70
N ARG A 363 -5.93 -17.98 10.33
CA ARG A 363 -5.94 -18.54 11.69
C ARG A 363 -6.52 -17.57 12.72
N MET A 364 -6.17 -16.28 12.63
CA MET A 364 -6.67 -15.26 13.55
C MET A 364 -8.18 -15.02 13.39
N ILE A 365 -8.70 -15.07 12.15
CA ILE A 365 -10.15 -15.01 11.89
C ILE A 365 -10.90 -16.15 12.60
N HIS A 366 -10.31 -17.35 12.66
CA HIS A 366 -10.93 -18.54 13.29
C HIS A 366 -10.96 -18.53 14.82
N LEU A 367 -10.22 -17.64 15.49
CA LEU A 367 -10.15 -17.60 16.95
C LEU A 367 -11.44 -17.03 17.59
N ASN A 368 -12.37 -16.51 16.78
CA ASN A 368 -13.75 -16.10 17.14
C ASN A 368 -13.86 -14.97 18.19
N SER A 369 -12.76 -14.26 18.47
CA SER A 369 -12.80 -13.01 19.22
C SER A 369 -13.27 -11.88 18.30
N ARG A 370 -14.37 -11.20 18.66
CA ARG A 370 -14.92 -10.04 17.91
C ARG A 370 -13.84 -9.00 17.62
N TYR A 371 -13.02 -8.67 18.61
CA TYR A 371 -11.92 -7.72 18.49
C TYR A 371 -10.88 -8.19 17.46
N THR A 372 -10.46 -9.44 17.56
CA THR A 372 -9.35 -9.99 16.79
C THR A 372 -9.74 -10.25 15.36
N THR A 373 -10.93 -10.84 15.13
CA THR A 373 -11.47 -11.05 13.79
C THR A 373 -11.66 -9.72 13.06
N SER A 374 -12.28 -8.72 13.69
CA SER A 374 -12.51 -7.42 13.03
C SER A 374 -11.20 -6.70 12.68
N LEU A 375 -10.22 -6.69 13.59
CA LEU A 375 -8.93 -6.06 13.34
C LEU A 375 -8.12 -6.84 12.29
N THR A 376 -8.13 -8.17 12.36
CA THR A 376 -7.50 -9.02 11.34
C THR A 376 -8.10 -8.77 9.95
N LEU A 377 -9.43 -8.70 9.82
CA LEU A 377 -10.08 -8.43 8.53
C LEU A 377 -9.68 -7.07 7.96
N ALA A 378 -9.71 -6.01 8.78
CA ALA A 378 -9.33 -4.66 8.34
C ALA A 378 -7.88 -4.60 7.85
N VAL A 379 -6.95 -5.20 8.59
CA VAL A 379 -5.52 -5.24 8.23
C VAL A 379 -5.29 -6.15 7.02
N ALA A 380 -5.82 -7.37 7.02
CA ALA A 380 -5.57 -8.36 5.97
C ALA A 380 -6.12 -7.91 4.62
N LEU A 381 -7.33 -7.33 4.56
CA LEU A 381 -7.89 -6.82 3.30
C LEU A 381 -7.06 -5.65 2.77
N SER A 382 -6.59 -4.74 3.63
CA SER A 382 -5.74 -3.63 3.20
C SER A 382 -4.38 -4.11 2.70
N LEU A 383 -3.78 -5.12 3.34
CA LEU A 383 -2.56 -5.77 2.86
C LEU A 383 -2.78 -6.46 1.51
N VAL A 384 -3.87 -7.21 1.34
CA VAL A 384 -4.19 -7.86 0.07
C VAL A 384 -4.37 -6.82 -1.03
N TRP A 385 -5.08 -5.71 -0.77
CA TRP A 385 -5.19 -4.60 -1.72
C TRP A 385 -3.81 -4.06 -2.11
N ALA A 386 -2.96 -3.75 -1.14
CA ALA A 386 -1.60 -3.25 -1.36
C ALA A 386 -0.73 -4.22 -2.20
N PHE A 387 -0.77 -5.51 -1.90
CA PHE A 387 0.01 -6.51 -2.63
C PHE A 387 -0.54 -6.78 -4.03
N THR A 388 -1.86 -6.75 -4.23
CA THR A 388 -2.44 -6.79 -5.59
C THR A 388 -2.08 -5.55 -6.39
N TYR A 389 -2.13 -4.38 -5.75
CA TYR A 389 -1.68 -3.12 -6.36
C TYR A 389 -0.21 -3.17 -6.77
N SER A 390 0.64 -3.84 -6.01
CA SER A 390 2.09 -3.96 -6.27
C SER A 390 2.44 -4.71 -7.57
N ILE A 391 1.45 -5.24 -8.30
CA ILE A 391 1.60 -5.72 -9.69
C ILE A 391 1.82 -4.53 -10.65
N PHE A 392 1.28 -3.36 -10.34
CA PHE A 392 1.24 -2.20 -11.24
C PHE A 392 2.21 -1.08 -10.89
N ASP A 393 2.88 -1.17 -9.73
CA ASP A 393 3.86 -0.19 -9.28
C ASP A 393 4.73 -0.71 -8.12
N ILE A 394 5.77 0.03 -7.75
CA ILE A 394 6.69 -0.27 -6.65
C ILE A 394 6.49 0.61 -5.40
N ALA A 395 5.48 1.49 -5.39
CA ALA A 395 5.25 2.47 -4.31
C ALA A 395 5.11 1.88 -2.88
N LEU A 396 5.00 0.56 -2.72
CA LEU A 396 5.14 -0.11 -1.43
C LEU A 396 6.52 0.12 -0.78
N LEU A 397 7.54 0.39 -1.60
CA LEU A 397 8.91 0.70 -1.16
C LEU A 397 9.10 2.17 -0.80
N ASP A 398 8.10 3.05 -0.93
CA ASP A 398 8.16 4.41 -0.36
C ASP A 398 8.34 4.35 1.16
N ALA A 399 9.13 5.25 1.74
CA ALA A 399 9.54 5.15 3.15
C ALA A 399 8.35 5.16 4.11
N ARG A 400 7.37 6.04 3.85
CA ARG A 400 6.22 6.22 4.75
C ARG A 400 5.26 5.05 4.61
N VAL A 401 5.04 4.61 3.37
CA VAL A 401 4.22 3.43 3.07
C VAL A 401 4.85 2.16 3.68
N PHE A 402 6.15 1.98 3.47
CA PHE A 402 6.89 0.80 3.94
C PHE A 402 6.81 0.66 5.46
N ILE A 403 7.00 1.76 6.20
CA ILE A 403 6.88 1.79 7.66
C ILE A 403 5.46 1.40 8.12
N VAL A 404 4.41 1.99 7.52
CA VAL A 404 3.02 1.68 7.95
C VAL A 404 2.65 0.24 7.59
N VAL A 405 3.05 -0.26 6.41
CA VAL A 405 2.83 -1.65 5.98
C VAL A 405 3.50 -2.61 6.96
N LEU A 406 4.79 -2.43 7.25
CA LEU A 406 5.52 -3.30 8.17
C LEU A 406 4.93 -3.26 9.58
N SER A 407 4.47 -2.10 10.04
CA SER A 407 3.80 -1.95 11.33
C SER A 407 2.45 -2.68 11.36
N MET A 408 1.69 -2.66 10.26
CA MET A 408 0.43 -3.41 10.13
C MET A 408 0.66 -4.93 10.08
N ILE A 409 1.72 -5.38 9.39
CA ILE A 409 2.13 -6.79 9.38
C ILE A 409 2.56 -7.22 10.79
N ALA A 410 3.32 -6.38 11.49
CA ALA A 410 3.74 -6.62 12.87
C ALA A 410 2.55 -6.72 13.81
N LEU A 411 1.57 -5.83 13.68
CA LEU A 411 0.32 -5.87 14.43
C LEU A 411 -0.42 -7.19 14.23
N LEU A 412 -0.63 -7.60 12.97
CA LEU A 412 -1.30 -8.85 12.63
C LEU A 412 -0.59 -10.05 13.27
N CYS A 413 0.75 -10.06 13.24
CA CYS A 413 1.55 -11.10 13.87
C CYS A 413 1.48 -11.07 15.41
N ALA A 414 1.44 -9.89 16.01
CA ALA A 414 1.43 -9.69 17.46
C ALA A 414 0.11 -10.15 18.10
N GLN A 415 -1.01 -10.03 17.40
CA GLN A 415 -2.32 -10.53 17.89
C GLN A 415 -2.29 -12.02 18.25
N ARG A 416 -1.54 -12.82 17.48
CA ARG A 416 -1.37 -14.26 17.72
C ARG A 416 -0.75 -14.57 19.08
N ARG A 417 0.20 -13.73 19.53
CA ARG A 417 0.87 -13.87 20.84
C ARG A 417 -0.14 -13.66 21.97
N ARG A 418 -1.07 -12.73 21.79
CA ARG A 418 -2.07 -12.36 22.79
C ARG A 418 -3.11 -13.45 23.02
N GLU A 419 -3.54 -14.14 21.96
CA GLU A 419 -4.54 -15.20 22.07
C GLU A 419 -3.94 -16.59 22.33
N SER A 420 -2.62 -16.71 22.25
CA SER A 420 -1.90 -17.88 22.74
C SER A 420 -1.69 -17.68 24.25
N PRO A 421 -2.32 -18.46 25.15
CA PRO A 421 -2.05 -18.31 26.57
C PRO A 421 -0.57 -18.62 26.82
N VAL A 422 0.21 -17.57 27.11
CA VAL A 422 1.53 -17.70 27.73
C VAL A 422 1.24 -18.21 29.13
N LYS A 423 1.56 -19.48 29.39
CA LYS A 423 1.64 -19.97 30.75
C LYS A 423 2.83 -19.26 31.41
N THR A 424 2.55 -18.52 32.48
CA THR A 424 3.46 -18.45 33.64
C THR A 424 3.78 -19.84 34.14
#